data_AF-J9YY59-F1
#
_entry.id   AF-J9YY59-F1
#
_cell.length_a   1.000
_cell.length_b   1.000
_cell.length_c   1.000
_cell.angle_alpha   90.00
_cell.angle_beta   90.00
_cell.angle_gamma   90.00
#
_symmetry.space_group_name_H-M   'P 1'
#
loop_
_entity.id
_entity.type
_entity.pdbx_description
1 polymer ?
#
loop_
_entity_poly.entity_id
_entity_poly.type
_entity_poly.pdbx_seq_one_letter_code
_entity_poly.pdbx_strand_id
1 'polypeptide(L)'
;MNNLNDNEIIQYIDLGCHIVKDKNKRFNEYLDILMEKKNWILPFQYHEKLNITFSNLSFPKREEFKFTKSDLFDYFKFLNNKEIMNTPQFWAGNIFFKKCKVSQSFLLEWIDIMKNNFHLIDDSHSNIKNHVKFIENRHDQSVYSLLCKKYKLSSISAYECDWAIKDNQRTWDNTLESPFQAKRDKKYNLLKRFLNRQKKNLKRFFKI
;
A
#
# COMPACT_ATOMS: atom_id res chain seq x y z
N MET A 1 12.87 -4.85 -11.76
CA MET A 1 13.40 -6.22 -11.50
C MET A 1 14.40 -6.71 -12.55
N ASN A 2 14.54 -6.05 -13.71
CA ASN A 2 15.38 -6.56 -14.80
C ASN A 2 16.86 -6.72 -14.43
N ASN A 3 17.39 -5.81 -13.60
CA ASN A 3 18.81 -5.79 -13.19
C ASN A 3 19.14 -6.64 -11.95
N LEU A 4 18.14 -7.31 -11.37
CA LEU A 4 18.34 -8.16 -10.19
C LEU A 4 18.63 -9.59 -10.62
N ASN A 5 19.39 -10.34 -9.85
CA ASN A 5 19.49 -11.80 -10.00
C ASN A 5 18.29 -12.48 -9.34
N ASP A 6 18.05 -13.75 -9.67
CA ASP A 6 17.01 -14.54 -9.02
C ASP A 6 17.29 -14.64 -7.51
N ASN A 7 16.23 -14.53 -6.72
CA ASN A 7 16.23 -14.44 -5.25
C ASN A 7 16.80 -13.15 -4.63
N GLU A 8 17.25 -12.18 -5.43
CA GLU A 8 17.58 -10.86 -4.89
C GLU A 8 16.32 -10.10 -4.46
N ILE A 9 16.46 -9.29 -3.41
CA ILE A 9 15.35 -8.56 -2.80
C ILE A 9 15.39 -7.10 -3.24
N ILE A 10 14.22 -6.57 -3.58
CA ILE A 10 13.99 -5.14 -3.77
C ILE A 10 12.88 -4.67 -2.85
N GLN A 11 13.11 -3.53 -2.20
CA GLN A 11 12.11 -2.84 -1.42
C GLN A 11 11.62 -1.61 -2.18
N TYR A 12 10.30 -1.51 -2.33
CA TYR A 12 9.62 -0.27 -2.67
C TYR A 12 9.15 0.40 -1.38
N ILE A 13 9.41 1.70 -1.25
CA ILE A 13 8.91 2.51 -0.15
C ILE A 13 8.46 3.87 -0.67
N ASP A 14 7.25 4.28 -0.28
CA ASP A 14 6.68 5.56 -0.66
C ASP A 14 7.44 6.71 0.00
N LEU A 15 7.52 7.85 -0.70
CA LEU A 15 8.25 9.06 -0.30
C LEU A 15 7.72 9.67 1.01
N GLY A 16 6.49 9.33 1.38
CA GLY A 16 5.85 9.70 2.64
C GLY A 16 6.34 8.90 3.86
N CYS A 17 7.21 7.91 3.66
CA CYS A 17 7.77 7.11 4.74
C CYS A 17 9.15 7.59 5.17
N HIS A 18 9.46 7.39 6.44
CA HIS A 18 10.77 7.58 7.05
C HIS A 18 11.42 6.22 7.26
N ILE A 19 12.73 6.15 7.02
CA ILE A 19 13.57 4.98 7.35
C ILE A 19 14.27 5.28 8.67
N VAL A 20 14.12 4.38 9.65
CA VAL A 20 14.68 4.54 11.00
C VAL A 20 15.97 3.74 11.12
N LYS A 21 17.10 4.44 11.29
CA LYS A 21 18.48 3.90 11.15
C LYS A 21 18.85 2.79 12.15
N ASP A 22 18.19 2.72 13.30
CA ASP A 22 18.58 1.83 14.41
C ASP A 22 17.57 0.72 14.70
N LYS A 23 16.67 0.42 13.74
CA LYS A 23 15.66 -0.64 13.86
C LYS A 23 16.01 -1.89 13.05
N ASN A 24 17.29 -2.24 13.07
CA ASN A 24 17.85 -3.35 12.30
C ASN A 24 17.26 -4.70 12.69
N LYS A 25 16.91 -4.91 13.97
CA LYS A 25 16.30 -6.16 14.42
C LYS A 25 14.99 -6.44 13.67
N ARG A 26 14.04 -5.50 13.72
CA ARG A 26 12.73 -5.68 13.06
C ARG A 26 12.85 -5.68 11.54
N PHE A 27 13.79 -4.94 10.97
CA PHE A 27 14.10 -5.02 9.55
C PHE A 27 14.59 -6.41 9.14
N ASN A 28 15.52 -7.01 9.91
CA ASN A 28 16.00 -8.36 9.64
C ASN A 28 14.87 -9.39 9.78
N GLU A 29 13.97 -9.24 10.76
CA GLU A 29 12.78 -10.09 10.88
C GLU A 29 11.88 -10.03 9.63
N TYR A 30 11.74 -8.86 8.99
CA TYR A 30 11.04 -8.75 7.71
C TYR A 30 11.75 -9.53 6.60
N LEU A 31 13.07 -9.46 6.55
CA LEU A 31 13.87 -10.23 5.58
C LEU A 31 13.75 -11.73 5.83
N ASP A 32 13.80 -12.17 7.08
CA ASP A 32 13.67 -13.59 7.45
C ASP A 32 12.32 -14.16 6.98
N ILE A 33 11.23 -13.42 7.19
CA ILE A 33 9.89 -13.81 6.69
C ILE A 33 9.91 -13.92 5.16
N LEU A 34 10.49 -12.95 4.45
CA LEU A 34 10.55 -12.98 2.98
C LEU A 34 11.45 -14.11 2.44
N MET A 35 12.48 -14.49 3.20
CA MET A 35 13.43 -15.53 2.81
C MET A 35 12.87 -16.95 2.93
N GLU A 36 11.75 -17.15 3.66
CA GLU A 36 11.04 -18.42 3.62
C GLU A 36 10.75 -18.87 2.18
N LYS A 37 10.89 -20.19 1.92
CA LYS A 37 10.87 -20.77 0.57
C LYS A 37 9.61 -20.41 -0.24
N LYS A 38 8.46 -20.31 0.42
CA LYS A 38 7.16 -20.02 -0.21
C LYS A 38 6.90 -18.52 -0.43
N ASN A 39 7.62 -17.65 0.28
CA ASN A 39 7.38 -16.22 0.24
C ASN A 39 8.22 -15.59 -0.87
N TRP A 40 7.61 -14.73 -1.66
CA TRP A 40 8.26 -13.96 -2.73
C TRP A 40 7.91 -12.47 -2.68
N ILE A 41 7.02 -12.11 -1.76
CA ILE A 41 6.58 -10.76 -1.47
C ILE A 41 6.34 -10.66 0.03
N LEU A 42 6.69 -9.52 0.63
CA LEU A 42 6.27 -9.17 1.98
C LEU A 42 5.31 -7.98 1.88
N PRO A 43 4.00 -8.24 1.90
CA PRO A 43 2.99 -7.19 1.82
C PRO A 43 2.51 -6.79 3.22
N PHE A 44 2.01 -5.57 3.34
CA PHE A 44 1.45 -5.02 4.57
C PHE A 44 -0.06 -4.85 4.40
N GLN A 45 -0.86 -5.23 5.40
CA GLN A 45 -2.33 -5.15 5.36
C GLN A 45 -2.86 -4.44 6.60
N TYR A 46 -3.91 -3.64 6.45
CA TYR A 46 -4.53 -2.86 7.53
C TYR A 46 -5.34 -3.68 8.56
N HIS A 47 -4.84 -4.85 8.94
CA HIS A 47 -5.37 -5.65 10.05
C HIS A 47 -4.68 -5.27 11.37
N GLU A 48 -5.37 -5.47 12.49
CA GLU A 48 -4.88 -5.09 13.84
C GLU A 48 -4.05 -6.18 14.53
N LYS A 49 -3.68 -7.25 13.80
CA LYS A 49 -2.75 -8.28 14.30
C LYS A 49 -1.32 -7.74 14.35
N LEU A 50 -1.00 -7.07 15.45
CA LEU A 50 0.33 -6.57 15.78
C LEU A 50 1.04 -7.51 16.76
N ASN A 51 2.37 -7.47 16.79
CA ASN A 51 3.17 -8.21 17.78
C ASN A 51 3.02 -7.63 19.21
N ILE A 52 2.60 -6.37 19.31
CA ILE A 52 2.42 -5.65 20.58
C ILE A 52 0.97 -5.20 20.66
N THR A 53 0.32 -5.49 21.78
CA THR A 53 -1.03 -5.02 22.08
C THR A 53 -0.97 -3.62 22.70
N PHE A 54 -1.76 -2.69 22.18
CA PHE A 54 -1.86 -1.33 22.69
C PHE A 54 -3.27 -1.11 23.24
N SER A 55 -3.42 -0.95 24.57
CA SER A 55 -4.73 -0.83 25.22
C SER A 55 -5.40 0.54 25.01
N ASN A 56 -4.63 1.57 24.70
CA ASN A 56 -5.09 2.96 24.55
C ASN A 56 -5.07 3.45 23.10
N LEU A 57 -4.83 2.56 22.13
CA LEU A 57 -4.82 2.90 20.71
C LEU A 57 -5.98 2.22 19.99
N SER A 58 -6.52 2.92 18.99
CA SER A 58 -7.42 2.33 18.00
C SER A 58 -6.89 2.57 16.59
N PHE A 59 -7.32 1.75 15.64
CA PHE A 59 -6.79 1.79 14.28
C PHE A 59 -7.89 2.12 13.25
N PRO A 60 -7.59 2.94 12.22
CA PRO A 60 -8.59 3.37 11.24
C PRO A 60 -9.00 2.23 10.30
N LYS A 61 -10.23 1.72 10.38
CA LYS A 61 -10.64 0.60 9.51
C LYS A 61 -10.55 0.92 8.02
N ARG A 62 -9.89 0.04 7.25
CA ARG A 62 -9.63 0.16 5.80
C ARG A 62 -10.22 -1.00 5.00
N GLU A 63 -11.47 -1.35 5.23
CA GLU A 63 -12.15 -2.41 4.48
C GLU A 63 -12.23 -2.08 2.99
N GLU A 64 -12.08 -3.10 2.14
CA GLU A 64 -12.09 -2.94 0.68
C GLU A 64 -13.33 -2.21 0.17
N PHE A 65 -14.54 -2.55 0.64
CA PHE A 65 -15.77 -1.92 0.16
C PHE A 65 -15.83 -0.41 0.40
N LYS A 66 -15.02 0.13 1.32
CA LYS A 66 -14.93 1.57 1.58
C LYS A 66 -14.00 2.27 0.60
N PHE A 67 -13.01 1.53 0.07
CA PHE A 67 -11.82 2.10 -0.56
C PHE A 67 -11.51 1.54 -1.97
N THR A 68 -12.38 0.70 -2.51
CA THR A 68 -12.26 0.06 -3.82
C THR A 68 -13.59 0.18 -4.56
N LYS A 69 -13.55 0.67 -5.80
CA LYS A 69 -14.77 0.82 -6.61
C LYS A 69 -15.29 -0.51 -7.15
N SER A 70 -16.61 -0.60 -7.37
CA SER A 70 -17.29 -1.82 -7.81
C SER A 70 -16.77 -2.37 -9.14
N ASP A 71 -16.45 -1.52 -10.12
CA ASP A 71 -15.91 -1.96 -11.41
C ASP A 71 -14.58 -2.72 -11.24
N LEU A 72 -13.77 -2.29 -10.27
CA LEU A 72 -12.52 -2.95 -9.97
C LEU A 72 -12.75 -4.30 -9.27
N PHE A 73 -13.73 -4.41 -8.37
CA PHE A 73 -14.13 -5.72 -7.84
C PHE A 73 -14.64 -6.65 -8.93
N ASP A 74 -15.45 -6.14 -9.86
CA ASP A 74 -16.00 -6.92 -10.97
C ASP A 74 -14.90 -7.44 -11.91
N TYR A 75 -13.93 -6.58 -12.25
CA TYR A 75 -12.74 -6.96 -13.03
C TYR A 75 -11.99 -8.15 -12.41
N PHE A 76 -11.83 -8.14 -11.08
CA PHE A 76 -11.19 -9.24 -10.35
C PHE A 76 -12.13 -10.42 -10.03
N LYS A 77 -13.41 -10.37 -10.45
CA LYS A 77 -14.46 -11.35 -10.13
C LYS A 77 -14.70 -11.50 -8.62
N PHE A 78 -14.55 -10.40 -7.88
CA PHE A 78 -14.79 -10.30 -6.45
C PHE A 78 -16.03 -9.48 -6.10
N LEU A 79 -16.77 -9.00 -7.10
CA LEU A 79 -18.06 -8.36 -6.86
C LEU A 79 -18.98 -9.31 -6.07
N ASN A 80 -19.62 -8.80 -5.02
CA ASN A 80 -20.44 -9.56 -4.07
C ASN A 80 -19.70 -10.63 -3.23
N ASN A 81 -18.39 -10.81 -3.40
CA ASN A 81 -17.60 -11.69 -2.54
C ASN A 81 -17.33 -10.99 -1.20
N LYS A 82 -18.18 -11.24 -0.20
CA LYS A 82 -18.07 -10.65 1.14
C LYS A 82 -16.79 -11.04 1.87
N GLU A 83 -16.22 -12.22 1.60
CA GLU A 83 -14.95 -12.66 2.21
C GLU A 83 -13.76 -11.82 1.73
N ILE A 84 -13.90 -11.13 0.60
CA ILE A 84 -12.90 -10.19 0.09
C ILE A 84 -13.30 -8.75 0.40
N MET A 85 -14.52 -8.35 0.03
CA MET A 85 -14.99 -6.97 0.16
C MET A 85 -14.98 -6.44 1.60
N ASN A 86 -15.20 -7.32 2.60
CA ASN A 86 -15.23 -6.92 4.01
C ASN A 86 -13.86 -6.98 4.70
N THR A 87 -12.81 -7.41 3.99
CA THR A 87 -11.47 -7.51 4.59
C THR A 87 -10.69 -6.20 4.45
N PRO A 88 -9.69 -5.95 5.30
CA PRO A 88 -8.85 -4.77 5.17
C PRO A 88 -8.06 -4.75 3.84
N GLN A 89 -7.75 -3.56 3.35
CA GLN A 89 -6.86 -3.35 2.22
C GLN A 89 -5.41 -3.69 2.59
N PHE A 90 -4.68 -4.18 1.61
CA PHE A 90 -3.23 -4.15 1.60
C PHE A 90 -2.75 -2.73 1.28
N TRP A 91 -1.72 -2.31 1.99
CA TRP A 91 -1.09 -1.01 1.85
C TRP A 91 0.06 -1.11 0.84
N ALA A 92 0.04 -0.26 -0.19
CA ALA A 92 1.03 -0.27 -1.26
C ALA A 92 2.24 0.64 -0.98
N GLY A 93 2.34 1.25 0.21
CA GLY A 93 3.40 2.23 0.51
C GLY A 93 4.71 1.66 1.04
N ASN A 94 4.75 0.37 1.38
CA ASN A 94 5.98 -0.35 1.72
C ASN A 94 5.81 -1.79 1.27
N ILE A 95 6.67 -2.27 0.37
CA ILE A 95 6.54 -3.61 -0.21
C ILE A 95 7.94 -4.16 -0.46
N PHE A 96 8.18 -5.40 -0.04
CA PHE A 96 9.38 -6.12 -0.44
C PHE A 96 9.03 -7.19 -1.46
N PHE A 97 9.89 -7.35 -2.45
CA PHE A 97 9.81 -8.45 -3.40
C PHE A 97 11.13 -9.19 -3.47
N LYS A 98 11.06 -10.51 -3.48
CA LYS A 98 12.16 -11.39 -3.88
C LYS A 98 11.98 -11.73 -5.35
N LYS A 99 12.99 -11.48 -6.19
CA LYS A 99 12.89 -11.73 -7.63
C LYS A 99 12.69 -13.23 -7.89
N CYS A 100 11.57 -13.57 -8.50
CA CYS A 100 11.29 -14.88 -9.06
C CYS A 100 10.25 -14.75 -10.19
N LYS A 101 9.85 -15.86 -10.83
CA LYS A 101 8.83 -15.85 -11.89
C LYS A 101 7.47 -15.34 -11.39
N VAL A 102 7.08 -15.71 -10.17
CA VAL A 102 5.77 -15.34 -9.60
C VAL A 102 5.72 -13.85 -9.27
N SER A 103 6.77 -13.31 -8.65
CA SER A 103 6.85 -11.87 -8.33
C SER A 103 6.82 -11.01 -9.58
N GLN A 104 7.48 -11.45 -10.66
CA GLN A 104 7.46 -10.77 -11.95
C GLN A 104 6.07 -10.81 -12.58
N SER A 105 5.40 -11.95 -12.54
CA SER A 105 4.02 -12.09 -13.05
C SER A 105 3.05 -11.16 -12.31
N PHE A 106 3.13 -11.13 -10.98
CA PHE A 106 2.34 -10.21 -10.15
C PHE A 106 2.55 -8.75 -10.55
N LEU A 107 3.80 -8.32 -10.71
CA LEU A 107 4.11 -6.93 -11.10
C LEU A 107 3.65 -6.60 -12.52
N LEU A 108 3.75 -7.55 -13.46
CA LEU A 108 3.27 -7.37 -14.82
C LEU A 108 1.75 -7.23 -14.85
N GLU A 109 1.01 -8.05 -14.10
CA GLU A 109 -0.46 -7.90 -13.95
C GLU A 109 -0.83 -6.55 -13.34
N TRP A 110 -0.11 -6.11 -12.31
CA TRP A 110 -0.34 -4.80 -11.72
C TRP A 110 -0.12 -3.68 -12.74
N ILE A 111 1.02 -3.68 -13.43
CA ILE A 111 1.36 -2.69 -14.46
C ILE A 111 0.37 -2.69 -15.62
N ASP A 112 -0.09 -3.86 -16.06
CA ASP A 112 -1.05 -4.02 -17.14
C ASP A 112 -2.36 -3.28 -16.84
N ILE A 113 -2.90 -3.44 -15.64
CA ILE A 113 -4.12 -2.72 -15.21
C ILE A 113 -3.88 -1.21 -15.21
N MET A 114 -2.74 -0.76 -14.68
CA MET A 114 -2.40 0.67 -14.65
C MET A 114 -2.30 1.30 -16.04
N LYS A 115 -1.86 0.52 -17.05
CA LYS A 115 -1.67 1.01 -18.43
C LYS A 115 -2.93 0.88 -19.29
N ASN A 116 -3.57 -0.28 -19.22
CA ASN A 116 -4.61 -0.68 -20.16
C ASN A 116 -6.02 -0.53 -19.60
N ASN A 117 -6.16 -0.39 -18.26
CA ASN A 117 -7.44 -0.30 -17.58
C ASN A 117 -7.48 0.90 -16.60
N PHE A 118 -6.92 2.04 -17.01
CA PHE A 118 -6.78 3.23 -16.14
C PHE A 118 -8.12 3.76 -15.59
N HIS A 119 -9.22 3.58 -16.34
CA HIS A 119 -10.56 3.92 -15.88
C HIS A 119 -11.00 3.11 -14.65
N LEU A 120 -10.39 1.96 -14.34
CA LEU A 120 -10.66 1.17 -13.14
C LEU A 120 -10.00 1.73 -11.88
N ILE A 121 -9.15 2.75 -12.02
CA ILE A 121 -8.36 3.27 -10.91
C ILE A 121 -8.43 4.79 -10.75
N ASP A 122 -8.82 5.53 -11.77
CA ASP A 122 -9.01 6.98 -11.65
C ASP A 122 -10.26 7.35 -10.82
N ASP A 123 -10.48 8.67 -10.70
CA ASP A 123 -11.62 9.27 -9.99
C ASP A 123 -12.93 9.24 -10.80
N SER A 124 -12.96 8.58 -11.97
CA SER A 124 -14.21 8.41 -12.71
C SER A 124 -15.20 7.57 -11.90
N HIS A 125 -16.48 7.90 -12.04
CA HIS A 125 -17.55 7.14 -11.42
C HIS A 125 -17.55 5.69 -11.90
N SER A 126 -17.76 4.77 -10.98
CA SER A 126 -17.97 3.35 -11.30
C SER A 126 -19.27 3.20 -12.09
N ASN A 127 -19.25 2.42 -13.16
CA ASN A 127 -20.46 2.07 -13.91
C ASN A 127 -21.39 1.17 -13.09
N ILE A 128 -20.80 0.24 -12.33
CA ILE A 128 -21.49 -0.57 -11.33
C ILE A 128 -21.63 0.26 -10.05
N LYS A 129 -22.83 0.28 -9.47
CA LYS A 129 -23.09 1.00 -8.23
C LYS A 129 -22.11 0.55 -7.13
N ASN A 130 -21.42 1.51 -6.53
CA ASN A 130 -20.53 1.27 -5.40
C ASN A 130 -21.32 0.78 -4.17
N HIS A 131 -20.63 0.08 -3.27
CA HIS A 131 -21.20 -0.30 -1.97
C HIS A 131 -21.71 0.94 -1.22
N VAL A 132 -22.80 0.80 -0.45
CA VAL A 132 -23.46 1.94 0.24
C VAL A 132 -22.54 2.71 1.20
N LYS A 133 -21.49 2.06 1.69
CA LYS A 133 -20.45 2.62 2.57
C LYS A 133 -19.15 3.00 1.85
N PHE A 134 -19.16 3.04 0.52
CA PHE A 134 -18.01 3.47 -0.27
C PHE A 134 -17.66 4.93 0.04
N ILE A 135 -16.37 5.21 0.18
CA ILE A 135 -15.84 6.54 0.52
C ILE A 135 -15.13 7.12 -0.70
N GLU A 136 -14.11 6.43 -1.19
CA GLU A 136 -13.27 6.86 -2.33
C GLU A 136 -12.54 5.65 -2.92
N ASN A 137 -11.98 5.76 -4.12
CA ASN A 137 -11.12 4.72 -4.67
C ASN A 137 -9.65 5.03 -4.32
N ARG A 138 -8.88 4.04 -3.85
CA ARG A 138 -7.45 4.21 -3.53
C ARG A 138 -6.52 3.93 -4.72
N HIS A 139 -7.01 4.13 -5.94
CA HIS A 139 -6.26 4.04 -7.18
C HIS A 139 -5.44 2.74 -7.32
N ASP A 140 -4.12 2.86 -7.50
CA ASP A 140 -3.19 1.75 -7.65
C ASP A 140 -3.14 0.84 -6.41
N GLN A 141 -3.36 1.38 -5.21
CA GLN A 141 -3.41 0.59 -4.00
C GLN A 141 -4.60 -0.38 -4.00
N SER A 142 -5.76 0.02 -4.55
CA SER A 142 -6.91 -0.87 -4.66
C SER A 142 -6.60 -2.07 -5.57
N VAL A 143 -5.90 -1.83 -6.69
CA VAL A 143 -5.45 -2.91 -7.60
C VAL A 143 -4.46 -3.83 -6.89
N TYR A 144 -3.44 -3.25 -6.26
CA TYR A 144 -2.45 -4.00 -5.49
C TYR A 144 -3.14 -4.89 -4.44
N SER A 145 -4.12 -4.33 -3.72
CA SER A 145 -4.82 -5.03 -2.66
C SER A 145 -5.65 -6.22 -3.16
N LEU A 146 -6.38 -6.05 -4.26
CA LEU A 146 -7.11 -7.17 -4.87
C LEU A 146 -6.18 -8.22 -5.46
N LEU A 147 -5.04 -7.81 -6.04
CA LEU A 147 -4.00 -8.75 -6.49
C LEU A 147 -3.45 -9.56 -5.31
N CYS A 148 -3.11 -8.93 -4.19
CA CYS A 148 -2.65 -9.67 -3.00
C CYS A 148 -3.66 -10.73 -2.56
N LYS A 149 -4.96 -10.46 -2.67
CA LYS A 149 -6.02 -11.43 -2.37
C LYS A 149 -6.16 -12.51 -3.43
N LYS A 150 -6.06 -12.17 -4.72
CA LYS A 150 -6.02 -13.14 -5.83
C LYS A 150 -4.90 -14.16 -5.64
N TYR A 151 -3.73 -13.71 -5.19
CA TYR A 151 -2.56 -14.55 -4.89
C TYR A 151 -2.59 -15.17 -3.48
N LYS A 152 -3.65 -14.93 -2.69
CA LYS A 152 -3.85 -15.47 -1.33
C LYS A 152 -2.65 -15.22 -0.39
N LEU A 153 -2.11 -14.00 -0.43
CA LEU A 153 -0.91 -13.65 0.33
C LEU A 153 -1.21 -13.47 1.82
N SER A 154 -0.27 -13.91 2.66
CA SER A 154 -0.17 -13.51 4.06
C SER A 154 0.52 -12.15 4.19
N SER A 155 0.22 -11.42 5.27
CA SER A 155 0.72 -10.07 5.49
C SER A 155 1.20 -9.82 6.91
N ILE A 156 2.01 -8.78 7.05
CA ILE A 156 2.25 -8.08 8.31
C ILE A 156 1.23 -6.94 8.46
N SER A 157 0.96 -6.51 9.68
CA SER A 157 0.10 -5.34 9.89
C SER A 157 0.74 -4.07 9.32
N ALA A 158 0.00 -3.36 8.46
CA ALA A 158 0.38 -2.04 7.99
C ALA A 158 0.47 -1.01 9.15
N TYR A 159 -0.20 -1.27 10.28
CA TYR A 159 -0.07 -0.45 11.48
C TYR A 159 1.25 -0.65 12.22
N GLU A 160 2.15 -1.52 11.76
CA GLU A 160 3.56 -1.40 12.20
C GLU A 160 4.19 -0.12 11.66
N CYS A 161 3.75 0.35 10.49
CA CYS A 161 4.34 1.52 9.82
C CYS A 161 3.40 2.75 9.82
N ASP A 162 2.09 2.55 9.81
CA ASP A 162 1.09 3.63 9.71
C ASP A 162 0.58 4.10 11.08
N TRP A 163 -0.13 5.22 11.08
CA TRP A 163 -0.59 5.86 12.31
C TRP A 163 -1.74 5.10 13.00
N ALA A 164 -1.84 5.32 14.32
CA ALA A 164 -2.96 4.94 15.16
C ALA A 164 -3.70 6.18 15.70
N ILE A 165 -4.83 5.95 16.38
CA ILE A 165 -5.65 6.97 17.03
C ILE A 165 -5.49 6.84 18.54
N LYS A 166 -5.14 7.94 19.20
CA LYS A 166 -5.07 8.10 20.65
C LYS A 166 -5.75 9.41 21.01
N ASP A 167 -6.70 9.38 21.93
CA ASP A 167 -7.45 10.58 22.36
C ASP A 167 -8.03 11.39 21.19
N ASN A 168 -8.61 10.69 20.20
CA ASN A 168 -9.13 11.24 18.93
C ASN A 168 -8.10 11.99 18.06
N GLN A 169 -6.81 11.82 18.33
CA GLN A 169 -5.72 12.41 17.56
C GLN A 169 -4.86 11.33 16.90
N ARG A 170 -4.22 11.71 15.80
CA ARG A 170 -3.28 10.85 15.09
C ARG A 170 -1.98 10.73 15.88
N THR A 171 -1.53 9.50 16.12
CA THR A 171 -0.24 9.20 16.74
C THR A 171 0.55 8.15 15.95
N TRP A 172 1.86 8.08 16.19
CA TRP A 172 2.77 7.06 15.68
C TRP A 172 3.43 6.26 16.81
N ASP A 173 2.88 6.32 18.03
CA ASP A 173 3.37 5.58 19.21
C ASP A 173 3.47 4.06 18.94
N ASN A 174 2.59 3.52 18.10
CA ASN A 174 2.60 2.12 17.67
C ASN A 174 3.78 1.75 16.75
N THR A 175 4.46 2.73 16.17
CA THR A 175 5.50 2.52 15.14
C THR A 175 6.92 2.69 15.67
N LEU A 176 7.09 2.81 16.99
CA LEU A 176 8.38 3.09 17.62
C LEU A 176 9.43 2.02 17.37
N GLU A 177 9.02 0.75 17.21
CA GLU A 177 9.92 -0.36 16.89
C GLU A 177 10.02 -0.68 15.39
N SER A 178 9.25 0.03 14.56
CA SER A 178 9.25 -0.21 13.13
C SER A 178 10.45 0.43 12.43
N PRO A 179 11.09 -0.27 11.47
CA PRO A 179 12.11 0.32 10.62
C PRO A 179 11.56 1.36 9.65
N PHE A 180 10.25 1.39 9.43
CA PHE A 180 9.59 2.31 8.51
C PHE A 180 8.40 3.01 9.16
N GLN A 181 8.31 4.33 9.03
CA GLN A 181 7.22 5.14 9.59
C GLN A 181 6.55 5.99 8.52
N ALA A 182 5.28 5.73 8.22
CA ALA A 182 4.48 6.43 7.21
C ALA A 182 3.95 7.79 7.73
N LYS A 183 4.86 8.72 8.05
CA LYS A 183 4.51 10.02 8.65
C LYS A 183 3.80 10.97 7.69
N ARG A 184 4.16 10.96 6.41
CA ARG A 184 3.60 11.86 5.37
C ARG A 184 3.64 13.33 5.81
N ASP A 185 4.70 13.70 6.51
CA ASP A 185 4.89 14.97 7.22
C ASP A 185 5.63 16.04 6.38
N LYS A 186 5.94 15.74 5.12
CA LYS A 186 6.44 16.73 4.14
C LYS A 186 5.38 17.80 3.85
N LYS A 187 5.26 18.78 4.75
CA LYS A 187 4.42 19.96 4.58
C LYS A 187 5.27 21.10 4.00
N TYR A 188 5.15 21.32 2.69
CA TYR A 188 5.60 22.58 2.11
C TYR A 188 4.55 23.66 2.38
N ASN A 189 5.00 24.88 2.71
CA ASN A 189 4.09 26.04 2.78
C ASN A 189 3.46 26.33 1.40
N LEU A 190 2.34 27.06 1.38
CA LEU A 190 1.59 27.34 0.15
C LEU A 190 2.47 27.92 -0.96
N LEU A 191 3.36 28.85 -0.61
CA LEU A 191 4.30 29.47 -1.54
C LEU A 191 5.26 28.45 -2.16
N LYS A 192 5.90 27.60 -1.34
CA LYS A 192 6.82 26.56 -1.81
C LYS A 192 6.10 25.49 -2.63
N ARG A 193 4.84 25.14 -2.29
CA ARG A 193 4.00 24.27 -3.12
C ARG A 193 3.72 24.90 -4.47
N PHE A 194 3.35 26.18 -4.51
CA PHE A 194 3.10 26.92 -5.73
C PHE A 194 4.35 27.01 -6.60
N LEU A 195 5.49 27.46 -6.05
CA LEU A 195 6.76 27.56 -6.76
C LEU A 195 7.23 26.22 -7.31
N ASN A 196 7.12 25.13 -6.53
CA ASN A 196 7.47 23.79 -6.99
C ASN A 196 6.56 23.33 -8.15
N ARG A 197 5.25 23.66 -8.10
CA ARG A 197 4.30 23.35 -9.17
C ARG A 197 4.65 24.13 -10.45
N GLN A 198 4.94 25.43 -10.33
CA GLN A 198 5.34 26.25 -11.48
C GLN A 198 6.65 25.75 -12.10
N LYS A 199 7.67 25.45 -11.29
CA LYS A 199 8.93 24.86 -11.78
C LYS A 199 8.69 23.56 -12.55
N LYS A 200 7.80 22.68 -12.06
CA LYS A 200 7.46 21.42 -12.74
C LYS A 200 6.74 21.65 -14.07
N ASN A 201 5.81 22.61 -14.11
CA ASN A 201 5.11 22.99 -15.34
C ASN A 201 6.07 23.58 -16.39
N LEU A 202 6.95 24.48 -15.97
CA LEU A 202 7.97 25.07 -16.85
C LEU A 202 8.91 23.99 -17.41
N LYS A 203 9.42 23.10 -16.56
CA LYS A 203 10.24 21.95 -17.01
C LYS A 203 9.55 21.09 -18.07
N ARG A 204 8.26 20.78 -17.86
CA ARG A 204 7.45 20.04 -18.85
C ARG A 204 7.28 20.80 -20.16
N PHE A 205 7.06 22.11 -20.08
CA PHE A 205 6.89 22.96 -21.26
C PHE A 205 8.18 23.08 -22.07
N PHE A 206 9.32 23.27 -21.39
CA PHE A 206 10.64 23.40 -22.02
C PHE A 206 11.35 22.07 -22.30
N LYS A 207 10.73 20.91 -21.98
CA LYS A 207 11.34 19.57 -22.06
C LYS A 207 12.74 19.48 -21.41
N ILE A 208 12.93 20.17 -20.28
CA ILE A 208 14.16 20.12 -19.44
C ILE A 208 13.93 19.23 -18.21
#